data_AF-A0A0U4W4V7-F1
#
_entry.id   AF-A0A0U4W4V7-F1
#
_cell.length_a   1.000
_cell.length_b   1.000
_cell.length_c   1.000
_cell.angle_alpha   90.00
_cell.angle_beta   90.00
_cell.angle_gamma   90.00
#
_symmetry.space_group_name_H-M   'P 1'
#
loop_
_entity.id
_entity.type
_entity.pdbx_description
1 polymer ?
#
loop_
_entity_poly.entity_id
_entity_poly.type
_entity_poly.pdbx_seq_one_letter_code
_entity_poly.pdbx_strand_id
1 'polypeptide(L)'
;MAHNKLAHKKKQGMTLLEILIAMLILVFVIVGFMKATTDFMLYLKASKINARAKELAEKLRSGILNLPQLSACFNSSITGELKSNATGNQSFITFDRPDFYVKDCPNVNNCISQFGCLYCYTGEEIILSNQINCTVGYPIRVGYNAGKVIYKDNESGQEIEVGSAVGIKVYYIEPKTRREKEINVLVYKKYEE
;
A
#
# COMPACT_ATOMS: atom_id res chain seq x y z
N MET A 1 44.15 -12.59 -75.47
CA MET A 1 43.43 -13.72 -74.84
C MET A 1 43.05 -13.32 -73.42
N ALA A 2 41.78 -12.93 -73.21
CA ALA A 2 41.25 -12.57 -71.89
C ALA A 2 40.36 -13.72 -71.41
N HIS A 3 40.77 -14.42 -70.35
CA HIS A 3 39.94 -15.42 -69.69
C HIS A 3 39.06 -14.74 -68.63
N ASN A 4 37.79 -14.54 -68.96
CA ASN A 4 36.74 -14.19 -68.00
C ASN A 4 36.53 -15.35 -67.02
N LYS A 5 36.96 -15.19 -65.77
CA LYS A 5 36.51 -16.05 -64.66
C LYS A 5 35.19 -15.51 -64.12
N LEU A 6 34.09 -16.13 -64.54
CA LEU A 6 32.78 -15.97 -63.90
C LEU A 6 32.85 -16.57 -62.49
N ALA A 7 32.88 -15.71 -61.47
CA ALA A 7 32.73 -16.11 -60.09
C ALA A 7 31.28 -16.55 -59.84
N HIS A 8 31.02 -17.86 -59.91
CA HIS A 8 29.74 -18.41 -59.44
C HIS A 8 29.65 -18.25 -57.92
N LYS A 9 28.91 -17.24 -57.47
CA LYS A 9 28.54 -17.04 -56.08
C LYS A 9 27.58 -18.17 -55.67
N LYS A 10 28.11 -19.21 -55.03
CA LYS A 10 27.34 -20.36 -54.53
C LYS A 10 26.29 -19.84 -53.54
N LYS A 11 25.01 -19.87 -53.91
CA LYS A 11 23.91 -19.59 -52.98
C LYS A 11 23.86 -20.74 -51.97
N GLN A 12 24.39 -20.53 -50.77
CA GLN A 12 24.22 -21.47 -49.66
C GLN A 12 22.75 -21.43 -49.23
N GLY A 13 22.04 -22.55 -49.43
CA GLY A 13 20.73 -22.78 -48.83
C GLY A 13 20.92 -23.22 -47.38
N MET A 14 20.07 -22.72 -46.48
CA MET A 14 20.01 -23.19 -45.09
C MET A 14 19.65 -24.68 -45.06
N THR A 15 20.37 -25.45 -44.26
CA THR A 15 20.05 -26.86 -44.02
C THR A 15 18.84 -26.98 -43.10
N LEU A 16 18.07 -28.07 -43.24
CA LEU A 16 16.90 -28.33 -42.39
C LEU A 16 17.27 -28.42 -40.89
N LEU A 17 18.50 -28.85 -40.58
CA LEU A 17 19.04 -28.87 -39.23
C LEU A 17 19.27 -27.44 -38.67
N GLU A 18 19.86 -26.55 -39.45
CA GLU A 18 20.07 -25.14 -39.04
C GLU A 18 18.73 -24.45 -38.75
N ILE A 19 17.70 -24.72 -39.57
CA ILE A 19 16.35 -24.21 -39.35
C ILE A 19 15.78 -24.73 -38.03
N LEU A 20 15.96 -26.01 -37.73
CA LEU A 20 15.45 -26.62 -36.50
C LEU A 20 16.14 -26.05 -35.25
N ILE A 21 17.46 -25.85 -35.30
CA ILE A 21 18.22 -25.20 -34.23
C ILE A 21 17.77 -23.74 -34.06
N ALA A 22 17.61 -23.00 -35.16
CA ALA A 22 17.15 -21.61 -35.12
C ALA A 22 15.74 -21.49 -34.51
N MET A 23 14.81 -22.39 -34.86
CA MET A 23 13.48 -22.43 -34.26
C MET A 23 13.54 -22.73 -32.75
N LEU A 24 14.39 -23.66 -32.33
CA LEU A 24 14.54 -24.02 -30.91
C LEU A 24 15.09 -22.82 -30.10
N ILE A 25 16.12 -22.14 -30.60
CA ILE A 25 16.65 -20.91 -29.99
C ILE A 25 15.56 -19.83 -29.92
N LEU A 26 14.80 -19.64 -31.00
CA LEU A 26 13.73 -18.67 -31.06
C LEU A 26 12.65 -18.93 -29.99
N VAL A 27 12.27 -20.19 -29.77
CA VAL A 27 11.31 -20.56 -28.72
C VAL A 27 11.83 -20.18 -27.33
N PHE A 28 13.10 -20.46 -27.02
CA PHE A 28 13.70 -20.06 -25.74
C PHE A 28 13.70 -18.54 -25.56
N VAL A 29 14.02 -17.80 -26.61
CA VAL A 29 14.00 -16.32 -26.58
C VAL A 29 12.58 -15.80 -26.33
N ILE A 30 11.57 -16.33 -27.03
CA ILE A 30 10.18 -15.90 -26.86
C ILE A 30 9.68 -16.20 -25.46
N VAL A 31 9.94 -17.39 -24.92
CA VAL A 31 9.53 -17.76 -23.55
C VAL A 31 10.22 -16.87 -22.51
N GLY A 32 11.53 -16.63 -22.66
CA GLY A 32 12.27 -15.73 -21.78
C GLY A 32 11.72 -14.31 -21.81
N PHE A 33 11.44 -13.79 -23.01
CA PHE A 33 10.86 -12.47 -23.20
C PHE A 33 9.44 -12.36 -22.62
N MET A 34 8.59 -13.37 -22.83
CA MET A 34 7.25 -13.41 -22.25
C MET A 34 7.28 -13.41 -20.72
N LYS A 35 8.21 -14.16 -20.12
CA LYS A 35 8.39 -14.15 -18.67
C LYS A 35 8.85 -12.77 -18.16
N ALA A 36 9.85 -12.19 -18.81
CA ALA A 36 10.38 -10.88 -18.45
C ALA A 36 9.32 -9.78 -18.54
N THR A 37 8.52 -9.77 -19.62
CA THR A 37 7.44 -8.79 -19.80
C THR A 37 6.34 -8.96 -18.76
N THR A 38 5.96 -10.19 -18.43
CA THR A 38 4.98 -10.47 -17.37
C THR A 38 5.47 -9.98 -16.00
N ASP A 39 6.72 -10.30 -15.65
CA ASP A 39 7.34 -9.89 -14.38
C ASP A 39 7.48 -8.35 -14.29
N PHE A 40 7.77 -7.69 -15.41
CA PHE A 40 7.82 -6.23 -15.52
C PHE A 40 6.43 -5.60 -15.34
N MET A 41 5.39 -6.14 -15.98
CA MET A 41 4.02 -5.65 -15.82
C MET A 41 3.52 -5.79 -14.38
N LEU A 42 3.83 -6.89 -13.70
CA LEU A 42 3.51 -7.07 -12.28
C LEU A 42 4.24 -6.05 -11.39
N TYR A 43 5.50 -5.75 -11.71
CA TYR A 43 6.27 -4.73 -11.00
C TYR A 43 5.68 -3.33 -11.18
N LEU A 44 5.34 -2.93 -12.41
CA LEU A 44 4.70 -1.64 -12.67
C LEU A 44 3.38 -1.52 -11.91
N LYS A 45 2.57 -2.58 -11.90
CA LYS A 45 1.29 -2.62 -11.19
C LYS A 45 1.48 -2.48 -9.68
N ALA A 46 2.44 -3.20 -9.11
CA ALA A 46 2.79 -3.09 -7.69
C ALA A 46 3.24 -1.67 -7.33
N SER A 47 4.07 -1.05 -8.17
CA SER A 47 4.54 0.33 -7.96
C SER A 47 3.38 1.34 -7.98
N LYS A 48 2.46 1.22 -8.96
CA LYS A 48 1.27 2.08 -9.04
C LYS A 48 0.35 1.93 -7.83
N ILE A 49 0.03 0.70 -7.43
CA ILE A 49 -0.80 0.44 -6.24
C ILE A 49 -0.14 1.03 -5.00
N ASN A 50 1.17 0.86 -4.83
CA ASN A 50 1.90 1.43 -3.71
C ASN A 50 1.83 2.96 -3.68
N ALA A 51 2.06 3.62 -4.81
CA ALA A 51 1.97 5.07 -4.93
C ALA A 51 0.57 5.57 -4.55
N ARG A 52 -0.48 4.94 -5.11
CA ARG A 52 -1.86 5.30 -4.79
C ARG A 52 -2.25 5.01 -3.35
N ALA A 53 -1.77 3.92 -2.76
CA ALA A 53 -1.99 3.60 -1.36
C ALA A 53 -1.34 4.65 -0.43
N LYS A 54 -0.16 5.19 -0.80
CA LYS A 54 0.48 6.31 -0.09
C LYS A 54 -0.32 7.60 -0.22
N GLU A 55 -0.76 7.94 -1.43
CA GLU A 55 -1.63 9.10 -1.66
C GLU A 55 -2.92 9.00 -0.85
N LEU A 56 -3.53 7.81 -0.79
CA LEU A 56 -4.70 7.54 0.05
C LEU A 56 -4.37 7.78 1.53
N ALA A 57 -3.25 7.25 2.04
CA ALA A 57 -2.83 7.45 3.42
C ALA A 57 -2.67 8.93 3.76
N GLU A 58 -2.05 9.72 2.88
CA GLU A 58 -1.91 11.18 3.06
C GLU A 58 -3.24 11.93 2.96
N LYS A 59 -4.13 11.51 2.06
CA LYS A 59 -5.48 12.08 1.97
C LYS A 59 -6.28 11.84 3.25
N LEU A 60 -6.21 10.64 3.81
CA LEU A 60 -6.84 10.30 5.08
C LEU A 60 -6.23 11.08 6.24
N ARG A 61 -4.89 11.19 6.27
CA ARG A 61 -4.17 12.02 7.25
C ARG A 61 -4.66 13.46 7.23
N SER A 62 -4.71 14.07 6.05
CA SER A 62 -5.20 15.44 5.87
C SER A 62 -6.66 15.58 6.30
N GLY A 63 -7.51 14.60 5.95
CA GLY A 63 -8.89 14.54 6.40
C GLY A 63 -9.02 14.60 7.92
N ILE A 64 -8.25 13.78 8.64
CA ILE A 64 -8.26 13.74 10.12
C ILE A 64 -7.71 15.04 10.72
N LEU A 65 -6.65 15.60 10.14
CA LEU A 65 -6.08 16.88 10.57
C LEU A 65 -7.09 18.03 10.47
N ASN A 66 -7.99 17.98 9.49
CA ASN A 66 -9.00 19.02 9.29
C ASN A 66 -10.28 18.84 10.13
N LEU A 67 -10.43 17.71 10.85
CA LEU A 67 -11.62 17.50 11.70
C LEU A 67 -11.62 18.44 12.92
N PRO A 68 -12.71 19.19 13.15
CA PRO A 68 -12.89 19.95 14.38
C PRO A 68 -13.08 18.98 15.56
N GLN A 69 -12.35 19.23 16.66
CA GLN A 69 -12.40 18.45 17.91
C GLN A 69 -12.37 16.92 17.72
N LEU A 70 -11.20 16.41 17.34
CA LEU A 70 -10.94 14.98 17.16
C LEU A 70 -11.32 14.12 18.39
N SER A 71 -11.22 14.69 19.60
CA SER A 71 -11.61 14.07 20.87
C SER A 71 -13.09 13.72 20.98
N ALA A 72 -13.97 14.44 20.27
CA ALA A 72 -15.41 14.17 20.26
C ALA A 72 -15.77 12.96 19.37
N CYS A 73 -14.81 12.46 18.59
CA CYS A 73 -15.06 11.45 17.56
C CYS A 73 -14.82 10.01 17.99
N PHE A 74 -14.38 9.78 19.23
CA PHE A 74 -14.20 8.44 19.77
C PHE A 74 -14.75 8.36 21.18
N ASN A 75 -15.25 7.19 21.55
CA ASN A 75 -15.74 6.94 22.90
C ASN A 75 -14.59 7.13 23.91
N SER A 76 -14.89 7.76 25.04
CA SER A 76 -13.95 8.08 26.13
C SER A 76 -13.20 6.87 26.72
N SER A 77 -13.61 5.64 26.37
CA SER A 77 -13.00 4.40 26.84
C SER A 77 -11.75 3.96 26.08
N ILE A 78 -11.40 4.59 24.95
CA ILE A 78 -10.19 4.21 24.18
C ILE A 78 -9.03 5.13 24.53
N THR A 79 -8.02 4.56 25.17
CA THR A 79 -6.80 5.24 25.60
C THR A 79 -5.62 4.82 24.74
N GLY A 80 -4.80 5.80 24.38
CA GLY A 80 -3.49 5.63 23.80
C GLY A 80 -2.42 6.13 24.79
N GLU A 81 -1.40 5.32 25.02
CA GLU A 81 -0.28 5.65 25.90
C GLU A 81 0.88 6.21 25.07
N LEU A 82 1.41 7.36 25.49
CA LEU A 82 2.62 7.93 24.91
C LEU A 82 3.84 7.24 25.53
N LYS A 83 4.49 6.35 24.77
CA LYS A 83 5.70 5.63 25.20
C LYS A 83 6.94 6.27 24.63
N SER A 84 7.94 6.53 25.46
CA SER A 84 9.29 6.83 25.00
C SER A 84 10.07 5.53 24.78
N ASN A 85 10.84 5.45 23.70
CA ASN A 85 11.85 4.40 23.55
C ASN A 85 12.86 4.48 24.72
N ALA A 86 13.48 3.35 25.08
CA ALA A 86 14.48 3.25 26.15
C ALA A 86 15.68 4.21 25.97
N THR A 87 15.88 4.75 24.77
CA THR A 87 16.88 5.77 24.43
C THR A 87 16.38 7.22 24.55
N GLY A 88 15.17 7.46 25.08
CA GLY A 88 14.61 8.78 25.37
C GLY A 88 14.26 9.66 24.16
N ASN A 89 14.69 9.29 22.95
CA ASN A 89 14.69 10.18 21.79
C ASN A 89 13.48 10.02 20.85
N GLN A 90 12.62 9.02 21.06
CA GLN A 90 11.47 8.76 20.20
C GLN A 90 10.24 8.40 21.04
N SER A 91 9.20 9.22 20.94
CA SER A 91 7.91 8.93 21.54
C SER A 91 6.95 8.37 20.48
N PHE A 92 6.27 7.28 20.80
CA PHE A 92 5.26 6.65 19.95
C PHE A 92 3.98 6.42 20.75
N ILE A 93 2.84 6.39 20.06
CA ILE A 93 1.54 6.19 20.67
C ILE A 93 1.12 4.74 20.44
N THR A 94 0.87 4.02 21.54
CA THR A 94 0.29 2.68 21.50
C THR A 94 -1.14 2.73 21.95
N PHE A 95 -2.03 1.99 21.29
CA PHE A 95 -3.44 1.96 21.60
C PHE A 95 -3.84 0.59 22.14
N ASP A 96 -4.73 0.58 23.14
CA ASP A 96 -5.16 -0.65 23.81
C ASP A 96 -6.16 -1.47 22.99
N ARG A 97 -6.88 -0.83 22.05
CA ARG A 97 -7.94 -1.49 21.27
C ARG A 97 -7.95 -1.02 19.82
N PRO A 98 -7.74 -1.90 18.83
CA PRO A 98 -7.79 -1.50 17.44
C PRO A 98 -9.16 -1.70 16.81
N ASP A 99 -9.68 -0.66 16.15
CA ASP A 99 -10.77 -0.77 15.18
C ASP A 99 -10.17 -1.17 13.82
N PHE A 100 -9.69 -2.40 13.73
CA PHE A 100 -9.20 -2.90 12.45
C PHE A 100 -10.37 -3.19 11.52
N TYR A 101 -10.40 -2.46 10.40
CA TYR A 101 -11.22 -2.67 9.20
C TYR A 101 -12.62 -3.22 9.50
N VAL A 102 -13.61 -2.33 9.55
CA VAL A 102 -15.00 -2.79 9.51
C VAL A 102 -15.31 -3.13 8.05
N LYS A 103 -15.69 -4.40 7.84
CA LYS A 103 -15.88 -5.00 6.52
C LYS A 103 -16.94 -4.31 5.68
N ASP A 104 -17.88 -3.67 6.34
CA ASP A 104 -18.83 -2.74 5.77
C ASP A 104 -18.40 -1.36 6.26
N CYS A 105 -18.19 -0.39 5.35
CA CYS A 105 -17.98 1.01 5.71
C CYS A 105 -19.08 1.43 6.67
N PRO A 106 -18.82 1.47 7.97
CA PRO A 106 -19.92 1.44 8.89
C PRO A 106 -20.50 2.84 8.92
N ASN A 107 -21.82 2.94 8.75
CA ASN A 107 -22.59 4.14 9.10
C ASN A 107 -22.63 4.31 10.63
N VAL A 108 -21.51 4.08 11.34
CA VAL A 108 -21.42 4.43 12.75
C VAL A 108 -21.29 5.94 12.88
N ASN A 109 -22.04 6.49 13.84
CA ASN A 109 -22.08 7.90 14.17
C ASN A 109 -20.80 8.38 14.88
N ASN A 110 -19.62 8.09 14.32
CA ASN A 110 -18.37 8.63 14.81
C ASN A 110 -17.58 9.20 13.62
N CYS A 111 -16.93 10.35 13.80
CA CYS A 111 -16.38 11.11 12.68
C CYS A 111 -15.14 10.47 12.03
N ILE A 112 -14.63 9.37 12.60
CA ILE A 112 -13.41 8.68 12.15
C ILE A 112 -13.73 7.38 11.40
N SER A 113 -14.89 6.78 11.65
CA SER A 113 -15.34 5.53 11.00
C SER A 113 -15.37 5.62 9.48
N GLN A 114 -15.66 6.81 8.93
CA GLN A 114 -15.59 7.10 7.50
C GLN A 114 -14.21 6.85 6.88
N PHE A 115 -13.14 6.81 7.68
CA PHE A 115 -11.79 6.51 7.20
C PHE A 115 -11.48 5.00 7.17
N GLY A 116 -12.19 4.18 7.96
CA GLY A 116 -11.98 2.73 8.06
C GLY A 116 -12.80 1.93 7.05
N CYS A 117 -12.31 1.83 5.81
CA CYS A 117 -13.08 1.30 4.69
C CYS A 117 -12.27 0.45 3.71
N LEU A 118 -12.98 -0.29 2.85
CA LEU A 118 -12.40 -0.92 1.67
C LEU A 118 -12.34 0.08 0.52
N TYR A 119 -11.18 0.14 -0.12
CA TYR A 119 -10.95 0.87 -1.35
C TYR A 119 -10.50 -0.08 -2.44
N CYS A 120 -10.87 0.20 -3.68
CA CYS A 120 -10.54 -0.62 -4.84
C CYS A 120 -9.71 0.19 -5.82
N TYR A 121 -8.51 -0.32 -6.13
CA TYR A 121 -7.69 0.22 -7.20
C TYR A 121 -8.12 -0.38 -8.54
N THR A 122 -8.80 0.42 -9.35
CA THR A 122 -9.34 0.04 -10.67
C THR A 122 -9.11 1.16 -11.67
N GLY A 123 -8.76 0.84 -12.92
CA GLY A 123 -8.63 1.86 -13.97
C GLY A 123 -7.65 3.00 -13.67
N GLU A 124 -6.64 2.77 -12.81
CA GLU A 124 -5.68 3.78 -12.29
C GLU A 124 -6.17 4.71 -11.17
N GLU A 125 -7.39 4.49 -10.70
CA GLU A 125 -8.01 5.26 -9.62
C GLU A 125 -8.27 4.39 -8.38
N ILE A 126 -8.39 5.06 -7.24
CA ILE A 126 -8.86 4.45 -5.99
C ILE A 126 -10.30 4.87 -5.78
N ILE A 127 -11.20 3.89 -5.67
CA ILE A 127 -12.63 4.10 -5.45
C ILE A 127 -13.02 3.50 -4.11
N LEU A 128 -13.82 4.21 -3.33
CA LEU A 128 -14.43 3.67 -2.11
C LEU A 128 -15.39 2.52 -2.48
N SER A 129 -15.24 1.37 -1.85
CA SER A 129 -16.11 0.22 -2.05
C SER A 129 -17.15 0.13 -0.95
N ASN A 130 -18.42 0.16 -1.34
CA ASN A 130 -19.54 -0.16 -0.44
C ASN A 130 -19.77 -1.68 -0.31
N GLN A 131 -18.91 -2.48 -0.96
CA GLN A 131 -18.94 -3.94 -0.90
C GLN A 131 -17.76 -4.48 -0.11
N ILE A 132 -17.93 -5.70 0.40
CA ILE A 132 -16.96 -6.49 1.17
C ILE A 132 -15.66 -6.77 0.39
N ASN A 133 -15.74 -6.77 -0.93
CA ASN A 133 -14.65 -7.07 -1.85
C ASN A 133 -14.73 -6.19 -3.10
N CYS A 134 -13.62 -6.01 -3.79
CA CYS A 134 -13.59 -5.37 -5.09
C CYS A 134 -14.13 -6.32 -6.17
N THR A 135 -15.23 -5.96 -6.84
CA THR A 135 -15.72 -6.69 -8.02
C THR A 135 -14.70 -6.66 -9.15
N VAL A 136 -14.01 -5.52 -9.29
CA VAL A 136 -12.94 -5.29 -10.25
C VAL A 136 -11.80 -4.54 -9.56
N GLY A 137 -10.56 -4.92 -9.83
CA GLY A 137 -9.37 -4.23 -9.33
C GLY A 137 -8.73 -4.86 -8.10
N TYR A 138 -7.86 -4.10 -7.43
CA TYR A 138 -7.07 -4.56 -6.29
C TYR A 138 -7.60 -3.97 -4.99
N PRO A 139 -7.86 -4.81 -3.96
CA PRO A 139 -8.32 -4.32 -2.68
C PRO A 139 -7.19 -3.63 -1.91
N ILE A 140 -7.48 -2.40 -1.47
CA ILE A 140 -6.69 -1.60 -0.53
C ILE A 140 -7.57 -1.42 0.70
N ARG A 141 -7.14 -1.92 1.85
CA ARG A 141 -7.90 -1.87 3.08
C ARG A 141 -7.35 -0.80 3.99
N VAL A 142 -8.25 -0.08 4.65
CA VAL A 142 -7.90 0.94 5.61
C VAL A 142 -8.51 0.57 6.96
N GLY A 143 -7.64 0.43 7.96
CA GLY A 143 -8.03 0.36 9.37
C GLY A 143 -7.59 1.63 10.08
N TYR A 144 -8.22 1.94 11.20
CA TYR A 144 -7.79 3.02 12.07
C TYR A 144 -7.77 2.57 13.52
N ASN A 145 -7.06 3.32 14.34
CA ASN A 145 -7.14 3.24 15.77
C ASN A 145 -7.13 4.67 16.31
N ALA A 146 -8.01 4.99 17.24
CA ALA A 146 -8.15 6.35 17.74
C ALA A 146 -8.32 6.34 19.24
N GLY A 147 -7.75 7.32 19.93
CA GLY A 147 -7.85 7.41 21.37
C GLY A 147 -7.29 8.70 21.93
N LYS A 148 -7.60 8.92 23.20
CA LYS A 148 -7.01 9.99 24.02
C LYS A 148 -5.57 9.66 24.31
N VAL A 149 -4.67 10.63 24.19
CA VAL A 149 -3.25 10.46 24.51
C VAL A 149 -3.03 10.84 25.95
N ILE A 150 -2.56 9.89 26.74
CA ILE A 150 -2.26 10.08 28.15
C ILE A 150 -0.75 10.09 28.33
N TYR A 151 -0.27 11.10 29.05
CA TYR A 151 1.08 11.17 29.59
C TYR A 151 1.02 10.81 31.06
N LYS A 152 1.81 9.82 31.47
CA LYS A 152 1.96 9.46 32.88
C LYS A 152 3.25 10.09 33.39
N ASP A 153 3.10 10.98 34.35
CA ASP A 153 4.25 11.54 35.04
C ASP A 153 4.85 10.48 35.97
N ASN A 154 6.14 10.19 35.76
CA ASN A 154 6.87 9.19 36.53
C ASN A 154 7.09 9.61 37.99
N GLU A 155 7.05 10.91 38.29
CA GLU A 155 7.32 11.43 39.63
C GLU A 155 6.05 11.50 40.49
N SER A 156 4.95 12.03 39.94
CA SER A 156 3.67 12.13 40.65
C SER A 156 2.76 10.90 40.49
N GLY A 157 3.03 10.04 39.50
CA GLY A 157 2.13 8.95 39.09
C GLY A 157 0.83 9.44 38.46
N GLN A 158 0.69 10.76 38.24
CA GLN A 158 -0.52 11.36 37.70
C GLN A 158 -0.63 11.12 36.19
N GLU A 159 -1.82 10.75 35.76
CA GLU A 159 -2.17 10.58 34.35
C GLU A 159 -2.81 11.87 33.83
N ILE A 160 -2.14 12.49 32.86
CA ILE A 160 -2.54 13.75 32.25
C ILE A 160 -2.95 13.48 30.81
N GLU A 161 -4.18 13.84 30.44
CA GLU A 161 -4.64 13.78 29.05
C GLU A 161 -4.02 14.94 28.26
N VAL A 162 -3.11 14.64 27.34
CA VAL A 162 -2.32 15.66 26.60
C VAL A 162 -2.85 15.91 25.19
N GLY A 163 -3.75 15.05 24.69
CA GLY A 163 -4.34 15.23 23.37
C GLY A 163 -5.11 14.03 22.86
N SER A 164 -5.22 13.95 21.54
CA SER A 164 -5.92 12.93 20.79
C SER A 164 -5.05 12.41 19.66
N ALA A 165 -5.09 11.12 19.38
CA ALA A 165 -4.35 10.53 18.26
C ALA A 165 -5.18 9.55 17.46
N VAL A 166 -4.85 9.44 16.17
CA VAL A 166 -5.36 8.43 15.26
C VAL A 166 -4.21 7.78 14.52
N GLY A 167 -4.04 6.47 14.70
CA GLY A 167 -3.24 5.63 13.82
C GLY A 167 -4.07 5.15 12.64
N ILE A 168 -3.58 5.32 11.42
CA ILE A 168 -4.18 4.81 10.19
C ILE A 168 -3.26 3.72 9.64
N LYS A 169 -3.84 2.58 9.30
CA LYS A 169 -3.14 1.49 8.61
C LYS A 169 -3.77 1.27 7.25
N VAL A 170 -3.05 1.60 6.19
CA VAL A 170 -3.43 1.27 4.81
C VAL A 170 -2.64 0.03 4.39
N TYR A 171 -3.32 -1.04 3.98
CA TYR A 171 -2.65 -2.27 3.59
C TYR A 171 -3.27 -2.93 2.36
N TYR A 172 -2.44 -3.64 1.60
CA TYR A 172 -2.82 -4.33 0.37
C TYR A 172 -1.90 -5.53 0.12
N ILE A 173 -2.37 -6.47 -0.71
CA ILE A 173 -1.55 -7.60 -1.15
C ILE A 173 -0.83 -7.21 -2.45
N GLU A 174 0.50 -7.21 -2.43
CA GLU A 174 1.30 -6.83 -3.60
C GLU A 174 1.14 -7.88 -4.72
N PRO A 175 0.82 -7.48 -5.97
CA PRO A 175 0.56 -8.44 -7.06
C PRO A 175 1.74 -9.35 -7.40
N LYS A 176 2.98 -8.83 -7.26
CA LYS A 176 4.21 -9.55 -7.63
C LYS A 176 4.62 -10.57 -6.59
N THR A 177 4.75 -10.14 -5.33
CA THR A 177 5.24 -11.02 -4.26
C THR A 177 4.13 -11.77 -3.51
N ARG A 178 2.86 -11.36 -3.69
CA ARG A 178 1.70 -11.83 -2.91
C ARG A 178 1.86 -11.62 -1.40
N ARG A 179 2.74 -10.70 -1.00
CA ARG A 179 2.95 -10.34 0.39
C ARG A 179 2.10 -9.13 0.73
N GLU A 180 1.67 -9.07 1.98
CA GLU A 180 1.05 -7.87 2.53
C GLU A 180 2.06 -6.73 2.58
N LYS A 181 1.60 -5.54 2.18
CA LYS A 181 2.30 -4.27 2.30
C LYS A 181 1.44 -3.36 3.13
N GLU A 182 2.08 -2.62 4.02
CA GLU A 182 1.42 -1.75 4.97
C GLU A 182 2.03 -0.35 4.92
N ILE A 183 1.19 0.65 5.10
CA ILE A 183 1.55 2.05 5.25
C ILE A 183 0.84 2.51 6.53
N ASN A 184 1.65 2.86 7.53
CA ASN A 184 1.17 3.32 8.83
C ASN A 184 1.36 4.83 8.92
N VAL A 185 0.30 5.54 9.31
CA VAL A 185 0.32 6.98 9.53
C VAL A 185 -0.20 7.27 10.92
N LEU A 186 0.51 8.12 11.67
CA LEU A 186 0.05 8.61 12.97
C LEU A 186 -0.32 10.08 12.83
N VAL A 187 -1.53 10.42 13.26
CA VAL A 187 -2.00 11.79 13.43
C VAL A 187 -2.14 12.06 14.91
N TYR A 188 -1.48 13.09 15.42
CA TYR A 188 -1.59 13.54 16.80
C TYR A 188 -2.04 14.99 16.83
N LYS A 189 -3.03 15.29 17.68
CA LYS A 189 -3.50 16.64 17.99
C LYS A 189 -3.37 16.84 19.50
N LYS A 190 -2.47 17.73 19.91
CA LYS A 190 -2.37 18.20 21.29
C LYS A 190 -3.64 19.01 21.62
N TYR A 191 -4.14 18.94 22.85
CA TYR A 191 -5.11 19.94 23.30
C TYR A 191 -4.39 21.26 23.52
N GLU A 192 -5.00 22.35 23.01
CA GLU A 192 -4.57 23.69 23.35
C GLU A 192 -5.00 23.97 24.80
N GLU A 193 -4.08 24.51 25.60
CA GLU A 193 -4.32 24.98 26.98
C GLU A 193 -5.08 26.30 26.99
#